data_AF-A0A227KEM3-F1
#
_entry.id   AF-A0A227KEM3-F1
#
_cell.length_a   1.000
_cell.length_b   1.000
_cell.length_c   1.000
_cell.angle_alpha   90.00
_cell.angle_beta   90.00
_cell.angle_gamma   90.00
#
_symmetry.space_group_name_H-M   'P 1'
#
loop_
_entity.id
_entity.type
_entity.pdbx_description
1 polymer ?
#
loop_
_entity_poly.entity_id
_entity_poly.type
_entity_poly.pdbx_seq_one_letter_code
_entity_poly.pdbx_strand_id
1 'polypeptide(L)'
;MEQKLFLKVNEDKTKICHLSQDVKFLGYTFYKRRNKDSGGEEWKTAVYKKSRKKFKNTVREILDRRCPLGLGKCKSKLRKFITGWANYFKYGLTKNERLKFEQ
;
A
#
# COMPACT_ATOMS: atom_id res chain seq x y z
N MET A 1 20.50 -27.11 5.56
CA MET A 1 20.99 -25.72 5.42
C MET A 1 20.11 -24.79 6.25
N GLU A 2 20.43 -24.60 7.54
CA GLU A 2 19.98 -23.50 8.43
C GLU A 2 21.10 -23.13 9.44
N GLN A 3 22.34 -23.59 9.20
CA GLN A 3 23.38 -23.69 10.22
C GLN A 3 24.18 -22.40 10.45
N LYS A 4 24.06 -21.41 9.57
CA LYS A 4 24.87 -20.16 9.66
C LYS A 4 24.16 -19.02 10.38
N LEU A 5 22.82 -18.99 10.32
CA LEU A 5 22.00 -17.91 10.89
C LEU A 5 21.06 -18.40 12.01
N PHE A 6 20.94 -19.72 12.24
CA PHE A 6 20.07 -20.32 13.25
C PHE A 6 18.62 -19.78 13.23
N LEU A 7 18.10 -19.50 12.04
CA LEU A 7 16.73 -19.03 11.81
C LEU A 7 15.92 -20.14 11.16
N LYS A 8 14.68 -20.33 11.67
CA LYS A 8 13.69 -21.24 11.08
C LYS A 8 12.77 -20.49 10.13
N VAL A 9 12.54 -21.04 8.94
CA VAL A 9 11.57 -20.50 7.97
C VAL A 9 10.14 -20.65 8.48
N ASN A 10 9.30 -19.64 8.26
CA ASN A 10 7.87 -19.75 8.50
C ASN A 10 7.16 -20.30 7.25
N GLU A 11 6.79 -21.57 7.29
CA GLU A 11 6.17 -22.30 6.18
C GLU A 11 4.81 -21.71 5.79
N ASP A 12 3.99 -21.30 6.76
CA ASP A 12 2.66 -20.71 6.48
C ASP A 12 2.72 -19.41 5.66
N LYS A 13 3.79 -18.63 5.84
CA LYS A 13 3.99 -17.34 5.16
C LYS A 13 4.77 -17.47 3.86
N THR A 14 5.51 -18.57 3.68
CA THR A 14 6.47 -18.72 2.59
C THR A 14 5.90 -19.62 1.52
N LYS A 15 5.74 -19.09 0.31
CA LYS A 15 5.24 -19.86 -0.84
C LYS A 15 5.94 -19.47 -2.13
N ILE A 16 6.21 -20.44 -2.98
CA ILE A 16 6.60 -20.21 -4.37
C ILE A 16 5.32 -19.89 -5.14
N CYS A 17 5.27 -18.73 -5.78
CA CYS A 17 4.09 -18.30 -6.54
C CYS A 17 4.50 -17.42 -7.73
N HIS A 18 3.68 -17.46 -8.78
CA HIS A 18 3.82 -16.54 -9.91
C HIS A 18 3.34 -15.15 -9.52
N LEU A 19 3.99 -14.11 -10.06
CA LEU A 19 3.56 -12.72 -9.86
C LEU A 19 2.12 -12.56 -10.36
N SER A 20 1.25 -12.05 -9.50
CA SER A 20 -0.17 -11.83 -9.78
C SER A 20 -0.76 -10.81 -8.82
N GLN A 21 -2.04 -10.49 -9.04
CA GLN A 21 -2.79 -9.54 -8.20
C GLN A 21 -3.13 -10.07 -6.79
N ASP A 22 -2.90 -11.36 -6.55
CA ASP A 22 -3.10 -11.99 -5.24
C ASP A 22 -1.81 -12.15 -4.44
N VAL A 23 -0.66 -11.86 -5.04
CA VAL A 23 0.63 -11.86 -4.34
C VAL A 23 0.83 -10.52 -3.64
N LYS A 24 1.10 -10.58 -2.34
CA LYS A 24 1.41 -9.42 -1.51
C LYS A 24 2.89 -9.39 -1.16
N PHE A 25 3.57 -8.30 -1.49
CA PHE A 25 4.93 -8.01 -1.02
C PHE A 25 5.03 -6.58 -0.50
N LEU A 26 5.45 -6.39 0.76
CA LEU A 26 5.56 -5.07 1.41
C LEU A 26 4.33 -4.15 1.31
N GLY A 27 3.14 -4.74 1.12
CA GLY A 27 1.88 -4.01 0.96
C GLY A 27 1.51 -3.68 -0.49
N TYR A 28 2.36 -4.06 -1.45
CA TYR A 28 2.13 -3.99 -2.88
C TYR A 28 1.62 -5.31 -3.45
N THR A 29 1.05 -5.22 -4.65
CA THR A 29 0.65 -6.31 -5.52
C THR A 29 1.13 -6.03 -6.94
N PHE A 30 1.16 -7.06 -7.78
CA PHE A 30 1.69 -6.95 -9.14
C PHE A 30 0.62 -7.27 -10.17
N TYR A 31 0.69 -6.59 -11.32
CA TYR A 31 -0.18 -6.88 -12.45
C TYR A 31 0.53 -6.51 -13.75
N LYS A 32 0.15 -7.19 -14.84
CA LYS A 32 0.61 -6.82 -16.16
C LYS A 32 -0.27 -5.71 -16.73
N ARG A 33 0.37 -4.72 -17.35
CA ARG A 33 -0.31 -3.68 -18.13
C ARG A 33 0.40 -3.54 -19.45
N ARG A 34 -0.37 -3.49 -20.53
CA ARG A 34 0.16 -3.17 -21.85
C ARG A 34 0.76 -1.77 -21.85
N ASN A 35 2.01 -1.66 -22.26
CA ASN A 35 2.64 -0.37 -22.52
C ASN A 35 2.13 0.13 -23.88
N LYS A 36 1.69 1.39 -23.92
CA LYS A 36 1.19 2.04 -25.14
C LYS A 36 2.32 2.37 -26.10
N ASP A 37 3.53 2.60 -25.59
CA ASP A 37 4.66 3.11 -26.36
C ASP A 37 5.51 1.97 -26.96
N SER A 38 5.74 0.91 -26.19
CA SER A 38 6.57 -0.25 -26.61
C SER A 38 5.76 -1.46 -27.11
N GLY A 39 4.42 -1.38 -27.11
CA GLY A 39 3.53 -2.43 -27.60
C GLY A 39 3.47 -3.73 -26.76
N GLY A 40 4.44 -3.93 -25.87
CA GLY A 40 4.58 -5.11 -25.00
C GLY A 40 3.85 -5.02 -23.65
N GLU A 41 3.89 -6.11 -22.88
CA GLU A 41 3.37 -6.18 -21.52
C GLU A 41 4.45 -5.85 -20.48
N GLU A 42 4.15 -4.94 -19.55
CA GLU A 42 5.05 -4.60 -18.45
C GLU A 42 4.40 -4.93 -17.10
N TRP A 43 5.22 -5.42 -16.18
CA TRP A 43 4.81 -5.57 -14.79
C TRP A 43 4.75 -4.22 -14.09
N LYS A 44 3.61 -3.93 -13.46
CA LYS A 44 3.40 -2.74 -12.65
C LYS A 44 3.00 -3.12 -11.24
N THR A 45 3.35 -2.25 -10.30
CA THR A 45 2.96 -2.37 -8.90
C THR A 45 1.65 -1.65 -8.64
N ALA A 46 0.82 -2.20 -7.78
CA ALA A 46 -0.37 -1.54 -7.22
C ALA A 46 -0.43 -1.75 -5.70
N VAL A 47 -1.23 -0.95 -5.01
CA VAL A 47 -1.45 -1.12 -3.57
C VAL A 47 -2.36 -2.33 -3.32
N TYR A 48 -1.89 -3.30 -2.52
CA TYR A 48 -2.66 -4.51 -2.20
C TYR A 48 -3.94 -4.20 -1.42
N LYS A 49 -4.99 -5.00 -1.66
CA LYS A 49 -6.34 -4.85 -1.06
C LYS A 49 -6.33 -4.69 0.47
N LYS A 50 -5.48 -5.46 1.17
CA LYS A 50 -5.35 -5.37 2.64
C LYS A 50 -4.76 -4.03 3.10
N SER A 51 -3.79 -3.48 2.37
CA SER A 51 -3.18 -2.18 2.66
C SER A 51 -4.18 -1.04 2.44
N ARG A 52 -4.96 -1.09 1.34
CA ARG A 52 -6.05 -0.14 1.08
C ARG A 52 -7.13 -0.19 2.16
N LYS A 53 -7.52 -1.39 2.63
CA LYS A 53 -8.48 -1.55 3.74
C LYS A 53 -7.94 -0.95 5.04
N LYS A 54 -6.66 -1.20 5.37
CA LYS A 54 -6.01 -0.61 6.56
C LYS A 54 -6.01 0.92 6.49
N PHE A 55 -5.67 1.50 5.33
CA PHE A 55 -5.74 2.94 5.11
C PHE A 55 -7.14 3.50 5.39
N LYS A 56 -8.19 2.91 4.80
CA LYS A 56 -9.59 3.33 5.02
C LYS A 56 -9.98 3.25 6.50
N ASN A 57 -9.57 2.21 7.21
CA ASN A 57 -9.87 2.05 8.64
C ASN A 57 -9.17 3.14 9.47
N THR A 58 -7.88 3.37 9.24
CA THR A 58 -7.14 4.42 9.96
C THR A 58 -7.70 5.82 9.67
N VAL A 59 -8.13 6.11 8.45
CA VAL A 59 -8.82 7.37 8.15
C VAL A 59 -10.11 7.50 8.94
N ARG A 60 -10.93 6.44 9.03
CA ARG A 60 -12.16 6.45 9.84
C ARG A 60 -11.89 6.66 11.33
N GLU A 61 -10.82 6.06 11.86
CA GLU A 61 -10.41 6.25 13.25
C GLU A 61 -9.94 7.68 13.52
N ILE A 62 -9.22 8.30 12.57
CA ILE A 62 -8.80 9.70 12.68
C ILE A 62 -10.01 10.65 12.59
N LEU A 63 -10.98 10.31 11.74
CA LEU A 63 -12.22 11.06 11.52
C LEU A 63 -13.37 10.57 12.41
N ASP A 64 -13.07 9.94 13.55
CA ASP A 64 -14.10 9.51 14.49
C ASP A 64 -14.98 10.72 14.89
N ARG A 65 -16.31 10.54 14.81
CA ARG A 65 -17.32 11.55 15.14
C ARG A 65 -17.12 12.15 16.53
N ARG A 66 -16.58 11.37 17.47
CA ARG A 66 -16.31 11.82 18.84
C ARG A 66 -15.18 12.85 18.91
N CYS A 67 -14.38 12.98 17.85
CA CYS A 67 -13.30 13.96 17.70
C CYS A 67 -12.44 14.15 18.97
N PRO A 68 -11.86 13.07 19.54
CA PRO A 68 -11.21 13.12 20.85
C PRO A 68 -9.99 14.05 20.92
N LEU A 69 -9.43 14.42 19.77
CA LEU A 69 -8.27 15.30 19.65
C LEU A 69 -8.65 16.76 19.31
N GLY A 70 -9.92 17.04 18.98
CA GLY A 70 -10.37 18.32 18.43
C GLY A 70 -10.06 18.49 16.93
N LEU A 71 -10.87 19.33 16.25
CA LEU A 71 -10.86 19.46 14.78
C LEU A 71 -9.49 19.81 14.18
N GLY A 72 -8.78 20.78 14.79
CA GLY A 72 -7.47 21.23 14.30
C GLY A 72 -6.40 20.12 14.35
N LYS A 73 -6.35 19.37 15.46
CA LYS A 73 -5.39 18.26 15.61
C LYS A 73 -5.78 17.08 14.72
N CYS A 74 -7.07 16.78 14.58
CA CYS A 74 -7.55 15.76 13.62
C CYS A 74 -7.15 16.10 12.18
N LYS A 75 -7.34 17.36 11.74
CA LYS A 75 -6.94 17.82 10.40
C LYS A 75 -5.43 17.67 10.18
N SER A 76 -4.62 18.08 11.15
CA SER A 76 -3.15 17.95 11.08
C SER A 76 -2.70 16.49 11.03
N LYS A 77 -3.27 15.63 11.89
CA LYS A 77 -2.98 14.19 11.93
C LYS A 77 -3.36 13.50 10.63
N LEU A 78 -4.53 13.82 10.09
CA LEU A 78 -5.01 13.29 8.81
C LEU A 78 -4.06 13.68 7.68
N ARG A 79 -3.68 14.95 7.58
CA ARG A 79 -2.75 15.44 6.55
C ARG A 79 -1.43 14.68 6.59
N LYS A 80 -0.80 14.61 7.76
CA LYS A 80 0.47 13.86 7.95
C LYS A 80 0.34 12.39 7.54
N PHE A 81 -0.76 11.74 7.94
CA PHE A 81 -1.01 10.34 7.60
C PHE A 81 -1.17 10.12 6.09
N ILE A 82 -1.98 10.95 5.43
CA ILE A 82 -2.21 10.89 3.99
C ILE A 82 -0.90 11.13 3.23
N THR A 83 -0.15 12.18 3.57
CA THR A 83 1.13 12.50 2.93
C THR A 83 2.14 11.34 3.08
N GLY A 84 2.30 10.79 4.29
CA GLY A 84 3.20 9.66 4.51
C GLY A 84 2.78 8.42 3.72
N TRP A 85 1.48 8.14 3.66
CA TRP A 85 0.95 7.00 2.91
C TRP A 85 1.11 7.16 1.39
N ALA A 86 0.82 8.34 0.86
CA ALA A 86 0.99 8.65 -0.57
C ALA A 86 2.46 8.57 -0.99
N ASN A 87 3.38 9.03 -0.14
CA ASN A 87 4.81 8.94 -0.38
C ASN A 87 5.30 7.48 -0.37
N TYR A 88 4.88 6.68 0.62
CA TYR A 88 5.26 5.27 0.68
C TYR A 88 4.74 4.49 -0.53
N PHE A 89 3.51 4.75 -0.99
CA PHE A 89 2.87 4.04 -2.11
C PHE A 89 3.01 4.75 -3.47
N LYS A 90 3.97 5.67 -3.63
CA LYS A 90 4.15 6.50 -4.84
C LYS A 90 4.16 5.71 -6.15
N TYR A 91 4.77 4.52 -6.16
CA TYR A 91 4.89 3.66 -7.34
C TYR A 91 3.64 2.80 -7.59
N GLY A 92 2.82 2.58 -6.57
CA GLY A 92 1.58 1.80 -6.65
C GLY A 92 0.32 2.64 -6.87
N LEU A 93 0.44 3.96 -6.81
CA LEU A 93 -0.65 4.91 -7.00
C LEU A 93 -0.54 5.61 -8.36
N THR A 94 -1.67 5.67 -9.07
CA THR A 94 -1.78 6.44 -10.29
C THR A 94 -1.65 7.94 -10.01
N LYS A 95 -1.26 8.73 -11.02
CA LYS A 95 -1.16 10.20 -10.88
C LYS A 95 -2.49 10.79 -10.40
N ASN A 96 -3.62 10.31 -10.95
CA ASN A 96 -4.96 10.75 -10.57
C ASN A 96 -5.31 10.40 -9.12
N GLU A 97 -4.87 9.25 -8.60
CA GLU A 97 -5.05 8.93 -7.17
C GLU A 97 -4.22 9.83 -6.27
N ARG A 98 -3.02 10.24 -6.69
CA ARG A 98 -2.15 11.15 -5.93
C ARG A 98 -2.67 12.57 -5.86
N LEU A 99 -3.17 13.11 -6.98
CA LEU A 99 -3.76 14.44 -7.07
C LEU A 99 -4.91 14.67 -6.07
N LYS A 100 -5.68 13.61 -5.75
CA LYS A 100 -6.76 13.66 -4.75
C LYS A 100 -6.29 13.89 -3.31
N PHE A 101 -4.99 13.72 -3.04
CA PHE A 101 -4.41 13.83 -1.70
C PHE A 101 -3.59 15.11 -1.50
N GLU A 102 -3.35 15.89 -2.56
CA GLU A 102 -2.58 17.13 -2.54
C GLU A 102 -3.46 18.40 -2.48
N GLN A 103 -4.78 18.26 -2.62
CA GLN A 103 -5.80 19.33 -2.47
C GLN A 103 -6.35 19.38 -1.04
#